data_AF-A0A1G9M8Y7-F1
#
_entry.id   AF-A0A1G9M8Y7-F1
#
_cell.length_a   1.000
_cell.length_b   1.000
_cell.length_c   1.000
_cell.angle_alpha   90.00
_cell.angle_beta   90.00
_cell.angle_gamma   90.00
#
_symmetry.space_group_name_H-M   'P 1'
#
loop_
_entity.id
_entity.type
_entity.pdbx_description
1 polymer ?
#
loop_
_entity_poly.entity_id
_entity_poly.type
_entity_poly.pdbx_seq_one_letter_code
_entity_poly.pdbx_strand_id
1 'polypeptide(L)'
;MKSILTGLLALALVGCSRYTRVELYFGQSRPDGSLIAPADWQAFSDSVITPVLPEGLSVVDARGQWRGASGKVISEPSKVVLAFVPLTKGRSQAIDLIRKKYCLYFHQESVMRIDQKVKAVRF
;
A
#
# COMPACT_ATOMS: atom_id res chain seq x y z
N MET A 1 28.50 -4.82 -55.05
CA MET A 1 27.23 -4.91 -54.30
C MET A 1 27.53 -4.80 -52.83
N LYS A 2 27.02 -3.76 -52.17
CA LYS A 2 27.22 -3.45 -50.75
C LYS A 2 26.05 -4.09 -49.97
N SER A 3 26.34 -4.93 -48.99
CA SER A 3 25.35 -5.32 -47.97
C SER A 3 25.93 -4.95 -46.61
N ILE A 4 25.35 -3.90 -46.03
CA ILE A 4 25.71 -3.32 -44.74
C ILE A 4 24.98 -4.15 -43.69
N LEU A 5 25.72 -4.80 -42.80
CA LEU A 5 25.18 -5.56 -41.69
C LEU A 5 24.67 -4.57 -40.63
N THR A 6 23.34 -4.40 -40.55
CA THR A 6 22.66 -3.63 -39.52
C THR A 6 22.74 -4.35 -38.17
N GLY A 7 23.66 -3.91 -37.32
CA GLY A 7 23.67 -4.28 -35.91
C GLY A 7 22.58 -3.53 -35.16
N LEU A 8 21.48 -4.21 -34.83
CA LEU A 8 20.45 -3.67 -33.96
C LEU A 8 20.98 -3.67 -32.52
N LEU A 9 21.45 -2.52 -32.04
CA LEU A 9 21.74 -2.31 -30.62
C LEU A 9 20.41 -2.36 -29.86
N ALA A 10 20.06 -3.53 -29.32
CA ALA A 10 19.01 -3.64 -28.34
C ALA A 10 19.48 -2.95 -27.06
N LEU A 11 19.30 -1.63 -26.98
CA LEU A 11 19.35 -0.93 -25.71
C LEU A 11 18.17 -1.48 -24.91
N ALA A 12 18.43 -2.48 -24.07
CA ALA A 12 17.51 -2.88 -23.05
C ALA A 12 17.26 -1.64 -22.20
N LEU A 13 16.14 -0.97 -22.47
CA LEU A 13 15.50 -0.07 -21.54
C LEU A 13 15.08 -0.95 -20.36
N VAL A 14 16.04 -1.31 -19.51
CA VAL A 14 15.75 -1.57 -18.11
C VAL A 14 15.23 -0.25 -17.61
N GLY A 15 13.94 -0.02 -17.83
CA GLY A 15 13.22 1.07 -17.23
C GLY A 15 13.44 0.87 -15.75
N CYS A 16 14.34 1.67 -15.18
CA CYS A 16 14.56 1.71 -13.75
C CYS A 16 13.21 2.13 -13.18
N SER A 17 12.43 1.12 -12.77
CA SER A 17 11.10 1.31 -12.26
C SER A 17 11.32 2.06 -10.97
N ARG A 18 11.14 3.39 -11.00
CA ARG A 18 11.33 4.21 -9.82
C ARG A 18 10.32 3.72 -8.80
N TYR A 19 10.84 3.17 -7.71
CA TYR A 19 10.03 2.73 -6.60
C TYR A 19 9.18 3.90 -6.08
N THR A 20 8.00 3.58 -5.60
CA THR A 20 7.13 4.48 -4.86
C THR A 20 7.06 3.97 -3.43
N ARG A 21 7.26 4.87 -2.45
CA ARG A 21 6.89 4.62 -1.07
C ARG A 21 5.37 4.72 -0.98
N VAL A 22 4.73 3.59 -0.74
CA VAL A 22 3.29 3.49 -0.49
C VAL A 22 3.09 3.37 1.01
N GLU A 23 2.18 4.17 1.54
CA GLU A 23 1.72 4.06 2.91
C GLU A 23 0.21 3.82 2.94
N LEU A 24 -0.23 2.91 3.80
CA LEU A 24 -1.64 2.64 4.07
C LEU A 24 -1.90 2.77 5.56
N TYR A 25 -2.90 3.59 5.91
CA TYR A 25 -3.24 3.90 7.29
C TYR A 25 -4.57 3.24 7.64
N PHE A 26 -4.50 2.21 8.47
CA PHE A 26 -5.63 1.38 8.86
C PHE A 26 -6.08 1.77 10.27
N GLY A 27 -7.29 2.34 10.38
CA GLY A 27 -7.95 2.56 11.67
C GLY A 27 -8.25 1.22 12.35
N GLN A 28 -8.07 1.15 13.67
CA GLN A 28 -8.23 -0.08 14.44
C GLN A 28 -9.50 -0.09 15.30
N SER A 29 -10.33 0.96 15.27
CA SER A 29 -11.61 1.01 15.98
C SER A 29 -12.77 0.72 15.03
N ARG A 30 -13.60 -0.28 15.35
CA ARG A 30 -14.85 -0.54 14.63
C ARG A 30 -15.90 0.54 14.94
N PRO A 31 -16.97 0.66 14.12
CA PRO A 31 -18.04 1.64 14.36
C PRO A 31 -18.72 1.52 15.74
N ASP A 32 -18.74 0.32 16.32
CA ASP A 32 -19.26 0.05 17.67
C ASP A 32 -18.27 0.43 18.80
N GLY A 33 -17.09 0.95 18.45
CA GLY A 33 -16.02 1.32 19.38
C GLY A 33 -15.11 0.17 19.81
N SER A 34 -15.41 -1.07 19.41
CA SER A 34 -14.53 -2.22 19.69
C SER A 34 -13.24 -2.14 18.86
N LEU A 35 -12.14 -2.68 19.40
CA LEU A 35 -10.88 -2.74 18.67
C LEU A 35 -10.80 -4.00 17.81
N ILE A 36 -10.20 -3.88 16.64
CA ILE A 36 -9.82 -5.03 15.81
C ILE A 36 -8.81 -5.89 16.59
N ALA A 37 -9.11 -7.18 16.74
CA ALA A 37 -8.26 -8.08 17.49
C ALA A 37 -6.90 -8.25 16.77
N PRO A 38 -5.79 -8.42 17.50
CA PRO A 38 -4.47 -8.64 16.87
C PRO A 38 -4.46 -9.81 15.89
N ALA A 39 -5.19 -10.90 16.21
CA ALA A 39 -5.32 -12.07 15.34
C ALA A 39 -6.09 -11.75 14.04
N ASP A 40 -7.16 -10.95 14.11
CA ASP A 40 -7.92 -10.52 12.92
C ASP A 40 -7.07 -9.66 12.01
N TRP A 41 -6.30 -8.71 12.59
CA TRP A 41 -5.35 -7.89 11.85
C TRP A 41 -4.30 -8.76 11.16
N GLN A 42 -3.71 -9.71 11.89
CA GLN A 42 -2.69 -10.60 11.35
C GLN A 42 -3.25 -11.44 10.20
N ALA A 43 -4.43 -12.03 10.37
CA ALA A 43 -5.09 -12.81 9.31
C ALA A 43 -5.39 -11.95 8.07
N PHE A 44 -5.84 -10.70 8.24
CA PHE A 44 -6.04 -9.77 7.13
C PHE A 44 -4.72 -9.43 6.43
N SER A 45 -3.67 -9.15 7.20
CA SER A 45 -2.35 -8.85 6.65
C SER A 45 -1.84 -10.00 5.79
N ASP A 46 -1.87 -11.23 6.32
CA ASP A 46 -1.34 -12.41 5.64
C ASP A 46 -2.14 -12.79 4.40
N SER A 47 -3.47 -12.66 4.44
CA SER A 47 -4.35 -13.09 3.34
C SER A 47 -4.59 -12.01 2.28
N VAL A 48 -4.48 -10.73 2.63
CA VAL A 48 -4.85 -9.61 1.75
C VAL A 48 -3.67 -8.70 1.41
N ILE A 49 -2.86 -8.34 2.40
CA ILE A 49 -1.79 -7.34 2.21
C ILE A 49 -0.55 -8.00 1.62
N THR A 50 -0.03 -9.04 2.28
CA THR A 50 1.22 -9.72 1.93
C THR A 50 1.25 -10.21 0.48
N PRO A 51 0.18 -10.82 -0.08
CA PRO A 51 0.19 -11.27 -1.48
C PRO A 51 0.32 -10.14 -2.52
N VAL A 52 -0.08 -8.90 -2.17
CA VAL A 52 0.00 -7.72 -3.05
C VAL A 52 1.35 -7.01 -2.90
N LEU A 53 2.03 -7.19 -1.77
CA LEU A 53 3.32 -6.58 -1.43
C LEU A 53 4.41 -7.65 -1.16
N PRO A 54 4.67 -8.57 -2.12
CA PRO A 54 5.58 -9.69 -1.91
C PRO A 54 7.05 -9.27 -1.76
N GLU A 55 7.40 -8.04 -2.18
CA GLU A 55 8.74 -7.48 -2.01
C GLU A 55 9.08 -7.13 -0.55
N GLY A 56 8.06 -7.12 0.33
CA GLY A 56 8.19 -6.79 1.74
C GLY A 56 7.45 -5.51 2.12
N LEU A 57 7.16 -5.42 3.41
CA LEU A 57 6.50 -4.28 4.04
C LEU A 57 6.95 -4.15 5.48
N SER A 58 6.78 -2.96 6.05
CA SER A 58 6.88 -2.72 7.48
C SER A 58 5.51 -2.31 8.03
N VAL A 59 5.21 -2.74 9.25
CA VAL A 59 4.03 -2.29 9.99
C VAL A 59 4.47 -1.45 11.17
N VAL A 60 3.89 -0.26 11.32
CA VAL A 60 4.13 0.64 12.44
C VAL A 60 2.83 0.82 13.22
N ASP A 61 2.90 0.66 14.54
CA ASP A 61 1.82 1.05 15.44
C ASP A 61 1.77 2.56 15.58
N ALA A 62 0.60 3.14 15.34
CA ALA A 62 0.38 4.56 15.40
C ALA A 62 -0.91 4.90 16.16
N ARG A 63 -1.10 6.18 16.44
CA ARG A 63 -2.37 6.73 16.91
C ARG A 63 -2.75 7.90 16.02
N GLY A 64 -3.88 7.78 15.34
CA GLY A 64 -4.42 8.80 14.46
C GLY A 64 -5.42 9.70 15.19
N GLN A 65 -5.56 10.92 14.68
CA GLN A 65 -6.74 11.75 14.91
C GLN A 65 -7.31 12.12 13.55
N TRP A 66 -8.60 11.88 13.35
CA TRP A 66 -9.26 12.21 12.11
C TRP A 66 -10.67 12.71 12.36
N ARG A 67 -11.14 13.54 11.44
CA ARG A 67 -12.50 14.06 11.47
C ARG A 67 -13.40 13.07 10.75
N GLY A 68 -14.20 12.32 11.50
CA GLY A 68 -15.17 11.38 10.93
C GLY A 68 -16.32 12.10 10.20
N ALA A 69 -17.15 11.35 9.50
CA ALA A 69 -18.29 11.90 8.75
C ALA A 69 -19.25 12.75 9.60
N SER A 70 -19.34 12.48 10.92
CA SER A 70 -20.14 13.27 11.85
C SER A 70 -19.54 14.65 12.21
N GLY A 71 -18.38 15.00 11.66
CA GLY A 71 -17.64 16.24 11.95
C GLY A 71 -16.86 16.23 13.28
N LYS A 72 -16.93 15.15 14.07
CA LYS A 72 -16.18 15.02 15.33
C LYS A 72 -14.76 14.52 15.07
N VAL A 73 -13.80 15.04 15.82
CA VAL A 73 -12.44 14.49 15.83
C VAL A 73 -12.42 13.25 16.72
N ILE A 74 -12.06 12.11 16.14
CA ILE A 74 -11.93 10.84 16.82
C ILE A 74 -10.45 10.51 16.89
N SER A 75 -9.99 10.03 18.05
CA SER A 75 -8.64 9.51 18.22
C SER A 75 -8.69 7.99 18.34
N GLU A 76 -7.96 7.30 17.48
CA GLU A 76 -7.95 5.85 17.45
C GLU A 76 -6.54 5.27 17.28
N PRO A 77 -6.30 4.03 17.77
CA PRO A 77 -5.13 3.27 17.36
C PRO A 77 -5.18 3.00 15.85
N SER A 78 -4.01 2.88 15.24
CA SER A 78 -3.87 2.62 13.81
C SER A 78 -2.69 1.71 13.50
N LYS A 79 -2.77 0.96 12.41
CA LYS A 79 -1.65 0.26 11.79
C LYS A 79 -1.24 1.02 10.53
N VAL A 80 0.03 1.37 10.40
CA VAL A 80 0.57 1.97 9.18
C VAL A 80 1.42 0.93 8.46
N VAL A 81 0.99 0.54 7.27
CA VAL A 81 1.78 -0.33 6.38
C VAL A 81 2.61 0.55 5.47
N LEU A 82 3.92 0.36 5.49
CA LEU A 82 4.87 1.02 4.61
C LEU A 82 5.47 -0.01 3.66
N ALA A 83 5.45 0.28 2.37
CA ALA A 83 6.07 -0.56 1.36
C ALA A 83 6.73 0.28 0.28
N PHE A 84 7.79 -0.27 -0.33
CA PHE A 84 8.43 0.31 -1.49
C PHE A 84 8.14 -0.60 -2.68
N VAL A 85 7.37 -0.11 -3.65
CA VAL A 85 6.92 -0.94 -4.79
C VAL A 85 7.15 -0.25 -6.14
N PRO A 86 7.40 -1.02 -7.21
CA PRO A 86 7.19 -0.55 -8.57
C PRO A 86 5.71 -0.28 -8.83
N LEU A 87 5.29 0.98 -8.78
CA LEU A 87 3.85 1.33 -8.83
C LEU A 87 3.31 1.40 -10.26
N THR A 88 3.06 0.24 -10.85
CA THR A 88 2.32 0.14 -12.12
C THR A 88 0.82 0.43 -11.90
N LYS A 89 0.06 0.67 -12.98
CA LYS A 89 -1.40 0.84 -12.91
C LYS A 89 -2.08 -0.37 -12.24
N GLY A 90 -1.70 -1.58 -12.64
CA GLY A 90 -2.23 -2.83 -12.07
C GLY A 90 -1.89 -2.96 -10.58
N ARG A 91 -0.65 -2.63 -10.19
CA ARG A 91 -0.26 -2.63 -8.77
C ARG A 91 -1.05 -1.60 -7.97
N SER A 92 -1.26 -0.41 -8.51
CA SER A 92 -2.07 0.63 -7.86
C SER A 92 -3.52 0.18 -7.64
N GLN A 93 -4.12 -0.50 -8.62
CA GLN A 93 -5.47 -1.08 -8.49
C GLN A 93 -5.52 -2.20 -7.45
N ALA A 94 -4.50 -3.06 -7.38
CA ALA A 94 -4.41 -4.10 -6.37
C ALA A 94 -4.28 -3.53 -4.95
N ILE A 95 -3.50 -2.46 -4.77
CA ILE A 95 -3.39 -1.73 -3.50
C ILE A 95 -4.73 -1.09 -3.12
N ASP A 96 -5.46 -0.52 -4.07
CA ASP A 96 -6.81 -0.01 -3.80
C ASP A 96 -7.81 -1.11 -3.43
N LEU A 97 -7.61 -2.34 -3.93
CA LEU A 97 -8.42 -3.48 -3.52
C LEU A 97 -8.16 -3.88 -2.06
N ILE A 98 -6.91 -3.76 -1.55
CA ILE A 98 -6.61 -3.94 -0.11
C ILE A 98 -7.50 -2.99 0.71
N ARG A 99 -7.52 -1.70 0.35
CA ARG A 99 -8.28 -0.66 1.07
C ARG A 99 -9.77 -1.00 1.09
N LYS A 100 -10.34 -1.34 -0.06
CA LYS A 100 -11.75 -1.74 -0.18
C LYS A 100 -12.09 -2.98 0.64
N LYS A 101 -11.22 -4.00 0.62
CA LYS A 101 -11.39 -5.21 1.44
C LYS A 101 -11.35 -4.86 2.92
N TYR A 102 -10.43 -4.01 3.37
CA TYR A 102 -10.37 -3.61 4.77
C TYR A 102 -11.66 -2.92 5.22
N CYS A 103 -12.15 -1.95 4.43
CA CYS A 103 -13.43 -1.29 4.67
C CYS A 103 -14.59 -2.28 4.77
N LEU A 104 -14.63 -3.28 3.88
CA LEU A 104 -15.67 -4.30 3.89
C LEU A 104 -15.59 -5.24 5.13
N TYR A 105 -14.39 -5.71 5.47
CA TYR A 105 -14.18 -6.69 6.53
C TYR A 105 -14.35 -6.10 7.94
N PHE A 106 -13.91 -4.85 8.13
CA PHE A 106 -13.90 -4.21 9.45
C PHE A 106 -14.85 -3.03 9.57
N HIS A 107 -15.73 -2.85 8.58
CA HIS A 107 -16.72 -1.77 8.53
C HIS A 107 -16.11 -0.36 8.70
N GLN A 108 -14.94 -0.16 8.10
CA GLN A 108 -14.23 1.11 8.16
C GLN A 108 -14.72 2.07 7.08
N GLU A 109 -14.80 3.36 7.41
CA GLU A 109 -15.18 4.40 6.44
C GLU A 109 -14.15 4.51 5.32
N SER A 110 -12.86 4.43 5.65
CA SER A 110 -11.78 4.54 4.68
C SER A 110 -10.46 3.95 5.17
N VAL A 111 -9.54 3.76 4.24
CA VAL A 111 -8.11 3.57 4.49
C VAL A 111 -7.39 4.66 3.73
N MET A 112 -6.65 5.52 4.42
CA MET A 112 -5.85 6.55 3.76
C MET A 112 -4.66 5.90 3.06
N ARG A 113 -4.33 6.40 1.88
CA ARG A 113 -3.18 5.97 1.10
C ARG A 113 -2.34 7.17 0.68
N ILE A 114 -1.03 7.03 0.80
CA ILE A 114 -0.06 8.00 0.28
C ILE A 114 0.85 7.27 -0.70
N ASP A 115 1.03 7.87 -1.88
CA ASP A 115 1.96 7.40 -2.91
C ASP A 115 3.04 8.47 -3.11
N GLN A 116 4.23 8.22 -2.57
CA GLN A 116 5.37 9.14 -2.69
C GLN A 116 6.44 8.56 -3.61
N LYS A 117 6.69 9.24 -4.73
CA LYS A 117 7.82 8.91 -5.61
C LYS A 117 9.14 9.13 -4.85
N VAL A 118 9.99 8.12 -4.80
CA VAL A 118 11.33 8.24 -4.19
C VAL A 118 12.40 8.40 -5.28
N LYS A 119 13.50 9.10 -4.94
CA LYS A 119 14.61 9.32 -5.89
C LYS A 119 15.43 8.04 -6.11
N ALA A 120 15.66 7.29 -5.04
CA ALA A 120 16.37 6.01 -5.06
C ALA A 120 15.97 5.18 -3.83
N VAL A 121 16.01 3.86 -3.97
CA VAL A 121 16.03 2.90 -2.88
C VAL A 121 17.35 2.13 -3.01
N ARG A 122 18.07 1.96 -1.89
CA ARG A 122 19.33 1.22 -1.80
C ARG A 122 19.19 0.23 -0.65
N PHE A 123 19.57 -1.02 -0.91
CA PHE A 123 19.62 -2.09 0.08
C PHE A 123 21.08 -2.45 0.31
#